data_AF-A0A356T355-F1
#
_entry.id   AF-A0A356T355-F1
#
_cell.length_a   1.000
_cell.length_b   1.000
_cell.length_c   1.000
_cell.angle_alpha   90.00
_cell.angle_beta   90.00
_cell.angle_gamma   90.00
#
_symmetry.space_group_name_H-M   'P 1'
#
loop_
_entity.id
_entity.type
_entity.pdbx_description
1 polymer ?
#
loop_
_entity_poly.entity_id
_entity_poly.type
_entity_poly.pdbx_seq_one_letter_code
_entity_poly.pdbx_strand_id
1 'polypeptide(L)' 'MEVGEPVYLDVYMPAGYRFRTPAVVEWVRPPEAAEPGLPAGIGFQLCGLDTRMRRLIRTFARHRKPMFYVG' A
#
# COMPACT_ATOMS: atom_id res chain seq x y z
N MET A 1 8.76 -0.30 12.66
CA MET A 1 7.46 -0.92 12.37
C MET A 1 7.66 -2.40 12.29
N GLU A 2 6.78 -3.15 12.94
CA GLU A 2 6.88 -4.60 13.04
C GLU A 2 5.69 -5.27 12.38
N VAL A 3 5.89 -6.49 11.87
CA VAL A 3 4.79 -7.28 11.30
C VAL A 3 3.74 -7.53 12.40
N GLY A 4 2.46 -7.31 12.06
CA GLY A 4 1.34 -7.38 12.99
C GLY A 4 1.00 -6.06 13.70
N GLU A 5 1.85 -5.03 13.58
CA GLU A 5 1.59 -3.73 14.21
C GLU A 5 0.33 -3.05 13.60
N PRO A 6 -0.67 -2.67 14.43
CA PRO A 6 -1.83 -1.94 13.95
C PRO A 6 -1.48 -0.46 13.73
N VAL A 7 -1.82 0.07 12.57
CA VAL A 7 -1.54 1.46 12.19
C VAL A 7 -2.73 2.14 11.53
N TYR A 8 -2.67 3.46 11.42
CA TYR A 8 -3.59 4.23 10.58
C TYR A 8 -2.82 4.84 9.41
N LEU A 9 -3.35 4.63 8.20
CA LEU A 9 -2.77 5.15 6.97
C LEU A 9 -3.61 6.30 6.43
N ASP A 10 -2.94 7.41 6.11
CA ASP A 10 -3.48 8.46 5.26
C ASP A 10 -3.13 8.13 3.81
N VAL A 11 -4.14 7.70 3.04
CA VAL A 11 -3.98 7.30 1.64
C VAL A 11 -4.37 8.46 0.73
N TYR A 12 -3.46 8.80 -0.18
CA TYR A 12 -3.68 9.79 -1.23
C TYR A 12 -3.67 9.07 -2.58
N MET A 13 -4.73 9.25 -3.34
CA MET A 13 -4.88 8.68 -4.66
C MET A 13 -4.96 9.79 -5.72
N PRO A 14 -4.69 9.47 -7.00
CA PRO A 14 -4.88 10.42 -8.09
C PRO A 14 -6.30 10.99 -8.13
N ALA A 15 -6.47 12.14 -8.79
CA ALA A 15 -7.72 12.91 -8.83
C ALA A 15 -8.18 13.46 -7.46
N GLY A 16 -7.28 13.55 -6.48
CA GLY A 16 -7.52 14.25 -5.21
C GLY A 16 -8.28 13.44 -4.16
N TYR A 17 -8.50 12.14 -4.40
CA TYR A 17 -9.11 11.29 -3.38
C TYR A 17 -8.15 11.07 -2.21
N ARG A 18 -8.61 11.38 -1.00
CA ARG A 18 -7.89 11.13 0.25
C ARG A 18 -8.81 10.43 1.24
N PHE A 19 -8.28 9.45 1.95
CA PHE A 19 -9.00 8.80 3.05
C PHE A 19 -8.01 8.29 4.10
N ARG A 20 -8.50 8.16 5.34
CA ARG A 20 -7.78 7.54 6.44
C ARG A 20 -8.38 6.18 6.73
N THR A 21 -7.55 5.16 6.90
CA THR A 21 -8.00 3.78 7.12
C THR A 21 -7.11 3.06 8.14
N PRO A 22 -7.67 2.23 9.03
CA PRO A 22 -6.85 1.33 9.83
C PRO A 22 -6.20 0.29 8.91
N ALA A 23 -5.02 -0.20 9.30
CA ALA A 23 -4.29 -1.24 8.59
C ALA A 23 -3.41 -2.03 9.55
N VAL A 24 -2.93 -3.17 9.09
CA VAL A 24 -1.95 -4.00 9.80
C VAL A 24 -0.72 -4.18 8.91
N VAL A 25 0.47 -4.14 9.50
CA VAL A 25 1.71 -4.43 8.79
C VAL A 25 1.81 -5.92 8.47
N GLU A 26 1.92 -6.27 7.19
CA GLU A 26 2.01 -7.67 6.73
C GLU A 26 3.45 -8.09 6.44
N TRP A 27 4.28 -7.16 5.96
CA TRP A 27 5.69 -7.43 5.70
C TRP A 27 6.51 -6.15 5.82
N VAL A 28 7.77 -6.31 6.20
CA VAL A 28 8.76 -5.23 6.23
C VAL A 28 10.02 -5.74 5.54
N ARG A 29 10.55 -4.97 4.59
CA ARG A 29 11.88 -5.17 4.02
C ARG A 29 12.76 -4.00 4.46
N PRO A 30 13.69 -4.22 5.40
CA PRO A 30 14.54 -3.14 5.88
C PRO A 30 15.59 -2.76 4.81
N PRO A 31 16.19 -1.56 4.89
CA PRO A 31 17.22 -1.08 3.95
C PRO A 31 18.38 -2.05 3.72
N GLU A 32 18.79 -2.76 4.77
CA GLU A 32 19.90 -3.71 4.75
C GLU A 32 19.58 -4.98 3.95
N ALA A 33 18.29 -5.26 3.73
CA ALA A 33 17.80 -6.38 2.92
C ALA A 33 17.33 -5.94 1.52
N ALA A 34 17.68 -4.72 1.08
CA ALA A 34 17.35 -4.21 -0.24
C ALA A 34 18.35 -4.72 -1.29
N GLU A 35 17.84 -5.15 -2.45
CA GLU A 35 18.63 -5.65 -3.57
C GLU A 35 18.15 -5.01 -4.89
N PRO A 36 18.96 -5.03 -5.97
CA PRO A 36 18.47 -4.72 -7.31
C PRO A 36 17.23 -5.57 -7.62
N GLY A 37 16.13 -4.95 -8.03
CA GLY A 37 14.84 -5.64 -8.21
C GLY A 37 13.93 -5.65 -6.97
N LEU A 38 14.47 -5.46 -5.76
CA LEU A 38 13.78 -5.60 -4.47
C LEU A 38 14.17 -4.50 -3.48
N PRO A 39 13.67 -3.26 -3.65
CA PRO A 39 14.01 -2.14 -2.76
C PRO A 39 13.40 -2.35 -1.38
N ALA A 40 13.93 -1.68 -0.36
CA ALA A 40 13.31 -1.61 0.94
C ALA A 40 11.85 -1.14 0.86
N GLY A 41 11.01 -1.61 1.77
CA GLY A 41 9.60 -1.30 1.73
C GLY A 41 8.81 -1.90 2.86
N ILE A 42 7.51 -1.61 2.84
CA ILE A 42 6.56 -2.10 3.82
C ILE A 42 5.23 -2.40 3.13
N GLY A 43 4.58 -3.47 3.57
CA GLY A 43 3.26 -3.88 3.12
C GLY A 43 2.23 -3.76 4.21
N PHE A 44 1.03 -3.34 3.80
CA PHE A 44 -0.09 -3.15 4.71
C PHE A 44 -1.33 -3.89 4.21
N GLN A 45 -2.02 -4.56 5.11
CA GLN A 45 -3.39 -5.00 4.92
C GLN A 45 -4.35 -3.91 5.39
N LEU A 46 -5.09 -3.29 4.47
CA LEU A 46 -6.08 -2.28 4.81
C LEU A 46 -7.32 -2.92 5.45
N CYS A 47 -7.73 -2.41 6.61
CA CYS A 47 -8.89 -2.86 7.36
C CYS A 47 -10.03 -1.82 7.25
N GLY A 48 -11.29 -2.26 7.31
CA GLY A 48 -12.43 -1.33 7.43
C GLY A 48 -12.76 -0.51 6.18
N LEU A 49 -12.25 -0.88 4.99
CA LEU A 49 -12.62 -0.19 3.75
C LEU A 49 -14.09 -0.42 3.39
N ASP A 50 -14.82 0.68 3.16
CA ASP A 50 -16.17 0.65 2.63
C ASP A 50 -16.21 0.25 1.13
N THR A 51 -17.41 0.00 0.61
CA THR A 51 -17.62 -0.40 -0.79
C THR A 51 -17.08 0.63 -1.79
N ARG A 52 -17.18 1.93 -1.47
CA ARG A 52 -16.73 3.01 -2.34
C ARG A 52 -15.20 3.04 -2.44
N MET A 53 -14.50 2.94 -1.31
CA MET A 53 -13.04 2.89 -1.23
C MET A 53 -12.50 1.65 -1.92
N ARG A 54 -13.09 0.47 -1.66
CA ARG A 54 -12.72 -0.78 -2.34
C ARG A 54 -12.86 -0.68 -3.86
N ARG A 55 -13.94 -0.05 -4.34
CA ARG A 55 -14.15 0.18 -5.78
C ARG A 55 -13.10 1.14 -6.34
N LEU A 56 -12.82 2.24 -5.65
CA LEU A 56 -11.82 3.23 -6.05
C LEU A 56 -10.42 2.61 -6.19
N ILE A 57 -9.96 1.90 -5.15
CA ILE A 57 -8.65 1.23 -5.15
C ILE A 57 -8.56 0.21 -6.29
N ARG A 58 -9.61 -0.58 -6.49
CA ARG A 58 -9.66 -1.59 -7.56
C ARG A 58 -9.63 -0.96 -8.95
N THR A 59 -10.41 0.10 -9.17
CA THR A 59 -10.40 0.85 -10.43
C THR A 59 -9.02 1.45 -10.68
N PHE A 60 -8.40 2.07 -9.68
CA PHE A 60 -7.04 2.58 -9.80
C PHE A 60 -6.03 1.47 -10.14
N ALA A 61 -6.05 0.36 -9.40
CA ALA A 61 -5.15 -0.76 -9.64
C ALA A 61 -5.30 -1.36 -11.04
N ARG A 62 -6.52 -1.37 -11.60
CA ARG A 62 -6.81 -1.88 -12.95
C ARG A 62 -6.37 -0.94 -14.06
N HIS A 63 -6.46 0.38 -13.84
CA HIS A 63 -6.24 1.39 -14.89
C HIS A 63 -4.90 2.12 -14.78
N ARG A 64 -4.17 1.99 -13.66
CA ARG A 64 -2.81 2.52 -13.54
C ARG A 64 -1.91 1.84 -14.58
N LYS A 65 -0.95 2.59 -15.13
CA LYS A 65 0.16 1.96 -15.87
C LYS A 65 0.79 0.90 -14.97
N PRO A 66 1.09 -0.31 -15.47
CA PRO A 66 1.79 -1.30 -14.68
C PRO A 66 3.08 -0.68 -14.14
N MET A 67 3.26 -0.73 -12.83
CA MET A 67 4.57 -0.43 -12.25
C MET A 67 5.37 -1.72 -12.35
N PHE A 68 5.98 -1.92 -13.51
CA PHE A 68 7.05 -2.92 -13.62
C PHE A 68 8.24 -2.33 -12.88
N TYR A 69 8.66 -3.00 -11.81
CA TYR A 69 9.96 -2.73 -11.24
C TYR A 69 10.97 -3.35 -12.20
N VAL A 70 11.61 -2.53 -13.03
CA VAL A 70 12.72 -2.96 -13.86
C VAL A 70 13.94 -2.94 -12.93
N GLY A 71 14.39 -4.13 -12.54
CA GLY A 71 15.63 -4.30 -11.77
C GLY A 71 16.85 -3.95 -12.59
#